data_AF-A0A661CM48-F1
#
_entry.id   AF-A0A661CM48-F1
#
_cell.length_a   1.000
_cell.length_b   1.000
_cell.length_c   1.000
_cell.angle_alpha   90.00
_cell.angle_beta   90.00
_cell.angle_gamma   90.00
#
_symmetry.space_group_name_H-M   'P 1'
#
loop_
_entity.id
_entity.type
_entity.pdbx_description
1 polymer ?
#
loop_
_entity_poly.entity_id
_entity_poly.type
_entity_poly.pdbx_seq_one_letter_code
_entity_poly.pdbx_strand_id
1 'polypeptide(L)'
;MSFMTEAFKPGNHHIKPKTRVPVNSVSGAAWSNPPLFAKPNGKDSPAQTIGIRYERRVEKELSTIREDHGFILTSHRWIKFNEVYAQPDFILSSLSKAAILFEVKYTYTDTLAQREFYTRLLKELGFGPVISCTICHNLTSLTPRDKIIHNFHEIEQDSIWQLRI
;
A
#
# COMPACT_ATOMS: atom_id res chain seq x y z
N MET A 1 -55.69 -37.09 -19.55
CA MET A 1 -55.42 -36.13 -18.46
C MET A 1 -54.36 -35.15 -18.93
N SER A 2 -54.54 -33.89 -18.52
CA SER A 2 -54.08 -32.66 -19.15
C SER A 2 -52.56 -32.47 -19.22
N PHE A 3 -52.08 -31.96 -20.36
CA PHE A 3 -50.79 -31.29 -20.54
C PHE A 3 -51.00 -29.76 -20.43
N MET A 4 -50.45 -29.12 -19.39
CA MET A 4 -50.08 -27.69 -19.29
C MET A 4 -49.17 -27.60 -18.05
N THR A 5 -47.96 -27.04 -18.10
CA THR A 5 -47.57 -25.62 -17.99
C THR A 5 -46.02 -25.63 -17.98
N GLU A 6 -45.21 -24.60 -18.22
CA GLU A 6 -45.29 -23.22 -18.71
C GLU A 6 -43.83 -22.83 -19.00
N ALA A 7 -43.64 -21.90 -19.94
CA ALA A 7 -42.35 -21.40 -20.36
C ALA A 7 -41.60 -20.66 -19.24
N PHE A 8 -40.32 -21.01 -19.03
CA PHE A 8 -39.42 -20.31 -18.13
C PHE A 8 -39.01 -18.96 -18.76
N LYS A 9 -39.48 -17.85 -18.18
CA LYS A 9 -39.01 -16.49 -18.52
C LYS A 9 -37.68 -16.22 -17.79
N PRO A 10 -36.65 -15.64 -18.45
CA PRO A 10 -35.46 -15.20 -17.75
C PRO A 10 -35.78 -13.98 -16.88
N GLY A 11 -35.65 -14.15 -15.57
CA GLY A 11 -35.79 -13.08 -14.60
C GLY A 11 -34.68 -12.05 -14.75
N ASN A 12 -35.09 -10.79 -14.93
CA ASN A 12 -34.26 -9.60 -14.80
C ASN A 12 -33.64 -9.54 -13.39
N HIS A 13 -32.44 -10.09 -13.20
CA HIS A 13 -31.63 -9.76 -12.03
C HIS A 13 -30.92 -8.43 -12.27
N HIS A 14 -31.62 -7.35 -11.91
CA HIS A 14 -30.97 -6.10 -11.53
C HIS A 14 -29.95 -6.41 -10.42
N ILE A 15 -28.68 -6.51 -10.79
CA ILE A 15 -27.57 -6.45 -9.84
C ILE A 15 -27.60 -5.03 -9.29
N LYS A 16 -28.20 -4.86 -8.11
CA LYS A 16 -28.06 -3.63 -7.34
C LYS A 16 -26.57 -3.35 -7.17
N PRO A 17 -26.08 -2.12 -7.40
CA PRO A 17 -24.69 -1.79 -7.12
C PRO A 17 -24.40 -2.13 -5.66
N LYS A 18 -23.38 -2.96 -5.41
CA LYS A 18 -22.86 -3.24 -4.08
C LYS A 18 -22.61 -1.90 -3.40
N THR A 19 -23.46 -1.61 -2.41
CA THR A 19 -23.34 -0.47 -1.52
C THR A 19 -21.90 -0.44 -1.02
N ARG A 20 -21.12 0.58 -1.42
CA ARG A 20 -19.80 0.83 -0.84
C ARG A 20 -20.01 0.91 0.67
N VAL A 21 -19.39 -0.02 1.41
CA VAL A 21 -19.33 0.09 2.86
C VAL A 21 -18.67 1.44 3.17
N PRO A 22 -19.32 2.32 3.94
CA PRO A 22 -18.74 3.60 4.28
C PRO A 22 -17.49 3.36 5.13
N VAL A 23 -16.35 3.84 4.64
CA VAL A 23 -15.09 3.89 5.38
C VAL A 23 -15.22 4.98 6.44
N ASN A 24 -15.78 4.63 7.60
CA ASN A 24 -15.76 5.42 8.83
C ASN A 24 -15.70 4.36 9.95
N SER A 25 -14.76 4.32 10.88
CA SER A 25 -14.02 5.41 11.50
C SER A 25 -12.88 4.80 12.34
N VAL A 26 -11.62 5.09 12.00
CA VAL A 26 -10.54 5.03 12.99
C VAL A 26 -10.59 6.36 13.72
N SER A 27 -11.24 6.39 14.88
CA SER A 27 -11.38 7.59 15.72
C SER A 27 -10.01 7.99 16.29
N GLY A 28 -9.56 9.20 15.93
CA GLY A 28 -8.26 9.78 16.32
C GLY A 28 -7.38 10.03 15.08
N ALA A 29 -7.78 10.94 14.20
CA ALA A 29 -7.17 11.12 12.88
C ALA A 29 -5.69 11.54 12.95
N ALA A 30 -4.79 10.57 12.79
CA ALA A 30 -3.37 10.79 12.53
C ALA A 30 -3.10 11.18 11.06
N TRP A 31 -4.08 10.99 10.19
CA TRP A 31 -4.01 11.36 8.78
C TRP A 31 -4.11 12.88 8.64
N SER A 32 -3.09 13.50 8.09
CA SER A 32 -3.03 14.95 7.92
C SER A 32 -3.11 15.36 6.45
N ASN A 33 -3.43 16.63 6.23
CA ASN A 33 -3.14 17.27 4.94
C ASN A 33 -1.61 17.40 4.77
N PRO A 34 -1.13 17.56 3.52
CA PRO A 34 0.28 17.85 3.27
C PRO A 34 0.73 19.11 4.01
N PRO A 35 1.94 19.14 4.58
CA PRO A 35 2.48 20.37 5.16
C PRO A 35 2.68 21.43 4.08
N LEU A 36 2.58 22.71 4.45
CA LEU A 36 2.65 23.86 3.52
C LEU A 36 3.93 23.91 2.66
N PHE A 37 4.99 23.21 3.07
CA PHE A 37 6.28 23.13 2.39
C PHE A 37 6.39 21.99 1.36
N ALA A 38 5.38 21.12 1.23
CA ALA A 38 5.41 19.94 0.35
C ALA A 38 5.17 20.25 -1.15
N LYS A 39 5.17 21.52 -1.57
CA LYS A 39 4.96 21.85 -2.99
C LYS A 39 6.21 21.47 -3.80
N PRO A 40 6.09 20.63 -4.84
CA PRO A 40 7.21 20.36 -5.73
C PRO A 40 7.56 21.64 -6.50
N ASN A 41 8.82 22.06 -6.41
CA ASN A 41 9.37 23.16 -7.18
C ASN A 41 10.14 22.60 -8.38
N GLY A 42 9.56 22.62 -9.59
CA GLY A 42 10.29 22.36 -10.84
C GLY A 42 9.62 21.39 -11.82
N LYS A 43 10.23 21.25 -13.00
CA LYS A 43 9.90 20.19 -13.98
C LYS A 43 10.58 18.89 -13.56
N ASP A 44 9.86 17.77 -13.65
CA ASP A 44 10.43 16.46 -13.33
C ASP A 44 11.56 16.09 -14.30
N SER A 45 12.68 15.61 -13.75
CA SER A 45 13.75 14.96 -14.52
C SER A 45 13.28 13.62 -15.11
N PRO A 46 13.97 13.10 -16.15
CA PRO A 46 13.68 11.76 -16.69
C PRO A 46 13.72 10.66 -15.61
N ALA A 47 14.68 10.73 -14.68
CA ALA A 47 14.81 9.77 -13.59
C ALA A 47 13.62 9.83 -12.62
N GLN A 48 13.16 11.04 -12.26
CA GLN A 48 11.96 11.23 -11.43
C GLN A 48 10.71 10.68 -12.13
N THR A 49 10.57 10.92 -13.44
CA THR A 49 9.45 10.39 -14.22
C THR A 49 9.42 8.86 -14.21
N ILE A 50 10.58 8.21 -14.32
CA ILE A 50 10.68 6.74 -14.24
C ILE A 50 10.29 6.24 -12.84
N GLY A 51 10.79 6.89 -11.78
CA GLY A 51 10.43 6.59 -10.40
C GLY A 51 8.91 6.66 -10.17
N ILE A 52 8.28 7.77 -10.58
CA ILE A 52 6.83 7.97 -10.47
C ILE A 52 6.05 6.90 -11.24
N ARG A 53 6.50 6.53 -12.44
CA ARG A 53 5.84 5.46 -13.23
C ARG A 53 5.94 4.11 -12.53
N TYR A 54 7.10 3.79 -11.95
CA TYR A 54 7.30 2.55 -11.23
C TYR A 54 6.45 2.49 -9.97
N GLU A 55 6.43 3.54 -9.17
CA GLU A 55 5.60 3.67 -7.97
C GLU A 55 4.11 3.46 -8.28
N ARG A 56 3.60 4.03 -9.38
CA ARG A 56 2.23 3.78 -9.85
C ARG A 56 1.96 2.33 -10.24
N ARG A 57 2.97 1.60 -10.74
CA ARG A 57 2.81 0.15 -11.02
C ARG A 57 2.79 -0.64 -9.72
N VAL A 58 3.66 -0.28 -8.77
CA VAL A 58 3.66 -0.88 -7.42
C VAL A 58 2.31 -0.69 -6.74
N GLU A 59 1.72 0.52 -6.81
CA GLU A 59 0.39 0.77 -6.25
C GLU A 59 -0.70 -0.15 -6.85
N LYS A 60 -0.63 -0.41 -8.16
CA LYS A 60 -1.56 -1.35 -8.82
C LYS A 60 -1.38 -2.77 -8.30
N GLU A 61 -0.14 -3.24 -8.19
CA GLU A 61 0.18 -4.56 -7.65
C GLU A 61 -0.32 -4.69 -6.20
N LEU A 62 -0.02 -3.71 -5.34
CA LEU A 62 -0.49 -3.67 -3.97
C LEU A 62 -2.01 -3.57 -3.86
N SER A 63 -2.67 -2.94 -4.84
CA SER A 63 -4.14 -2.89 -4.89
C SER A 63 -4.74 -4.27 -5.15
N THR A 64 -4.17 -5.03 -6.09
CA THR A 64 -4.56 -6.43 -6.34
C THR A 64 -4.36 -7.28 -5.09
N ILE A 65 -3.19 -7.18 -4.46
CA ILE A 65 -2.88 -7.88 -3.20
C ILE A 65 -3.88 -7.51 -2.10
N ARG A 66 -4.25 -6.23 -1.99
CA ARG A 66 -5.27 -5.82 -1.03
C ARG A 66 -6.60 -6.51 -1.28
N GLU A 67 -7.02 -6.63 -2.53
CA GLU A 67 -8.30 -7.24 -2.91
C GLU A 67 -8.29 -8.74 -2.61
N ASP A 68 -7.18 -9.42 -2.94
CA ASP A 68 -7.02 -10.87 -2.74
C ASP A 68 -6.92 -11.25 -1.26
N HIS A 69 -6.32 -10.41 -0.42
CA HIS A 69 -6.06 -10.69 1.00
C HIS A 69 -6.95 -9.92 1.98
N GLY A 70 -7.81 -9.03 1.50
CA GLY A 70 -8.69 -8.22 2.35
C GLY A 70 -7.96 -7.15 3.17
N PHE A 71 -6.83 -6.64 2.68
CA PHE A 71 -6.12 -5.52 3.31
C PHE A 71 -6.73 -4.17 2.94
N ILE A 72 -6.43 -3.17 3.77
CA ILE A 72 -6.64 -1.75 3.48
C ILE A 72 -5.30 -1.18 3.00
N LEU A 73 -5.29 -0.67 1.77
CA LEU A 73 -4.14 0.03 1.19
C LEU A 73 -4.25 1.52 1.46
N THR A 74 -3.20 2.08 2.06
CA THR A 74 -3.01 3.52 2.24
C THR A 74 -1.81 3.99 1.40
N SER A 75 -2.07 4.80 0.37
CA SER A 75 -1.04 5.32 -0.54
C SER A 75 -0.71 6.78 -0.24
N HIS A 76 0.58 7.09 -0.03
CA HIS A 76 1.11 8.46 0.09
C HIS A 76 0.30 9.38 1.01
N ARG A 77 -0.22 8.86 2.13
CA ARG A 77 -0.95 9.67 3.10
C ARG A 77 -0.02 10.22 4.16
N TRP A 78 -0.13 11.52 4.40
CA TRP A 78 0.60 12.16 5.47
C TRP A 78 0.09 11.71 6.83
N ILE A 79 1.03 11.45 7.73
CA ILE A 79 0.83 11.10 9.12
C ILE A 79 1.42 12.23 9.96
N LYS A 80 0.66 12.75 10.93
CA LYS A 80 1.14 13.71 11.93
C LYS A 80 1.12 13.10 13.33
N PHE A 81 2.24 13.17 14.04
CA PHE A 81 2.32 12.83 15.46
C PHE A 81 3.31 13.76 16.18
N ASN A 82 2.88 14.41 17.26
CA ASN A 82 3.70 15.33 18.08
C ASN A 82 4.56 16.30 17.24
N GLU A 83 3.93 17.00 16.29
CA GLU A 83 4.55 17.92 15.32
C GLU A 83 5.48 17.32 14.25
N VAL A 84 5.68 16.01 14.27
CA VAL A 84 6.42 15.30 13.21
C VAL A 84 5.46 14.91 12.10
N TYR A 85 5.84 15.21 10.85
CA TYR A 85 5.12 14.81 9.65
C TYR A 85 5.90 13.74 8.90
N ALA A 86 5.18 12.70 8.47
CA ALA A 86 5.73 11.58 7.73
C ALA A 86 4.80 11.24 6.57
N GLN A 87 5.36 10.78 5.45
CA GLN A 87 4.58 10.27 4.33
C GLN A 87 5.26 8.99 3.84
N PRO A 88 4.90 7.82 4.40
CA PRO A 88 5.33 6.56 3.84
C PRO A 88 4.73 6.37 2.45
N ASP A 89 5.43 5.62 1.59
CA ASP A 89 4.95 5.38 0.22
C ASP A 89 3.63 4.57 0.25
N PHE A 90 3.65 3.39 0.89
CA PHE A 90 2.45 2.56 1.03
C PHE A 90 2.38 1.85 2.39
N ILE A 91 1.15 1.62 2.85
CA ILE A 91 0.85 0.76 3.98
C ILE A 91 -0.29 -0.19 3.60
N LEU A 92 -0.06 -1.50 3.72
CA LEU A 92 -1.13 -2.50 3.77
C LEU A 92 -1.47 -2.77 5.23
N SER A 93 -2.73 -2.64 5.62
CA SER A 93 -3.17 -2.86 7.00
C SER A 93 -4.38 -3.78 7.05
N SER A 94 -4.43 -4.61 8.08
CA SER A 94 -5.58 -5.47 8.39
C SER A 94 -6.56 -4.75 9.32
N LEU A 95 -7.78 -5.29 9.44
CA LEU A 95 -8.77 -4.80 10.41
C LEU A 95 -8.31 -4.94 11.87
N SER A 96 -7.42 -5.89 12.17
CA SER A 96 -6.81 -6.06 13.50
C SER A 96 -5.61 -5.13 13.73
N LYS A 97 -5.35 -4.19 12.81
CA LYS A 97 -4.23 -3.24 12.84
C LYS A 97 -2.82 -3.84 12.72
N ALA A 98 -2.68 -5.10 12.31
CA ALA A 98 -1.42 -5.58 11.76
C ALA A 98 -1.13 -4.85 10.44
N ALA A 99 0.11 -4.45 10.18
CA ALA A 99 0.47 -3.65 9.02
C ALA A 99 1.79 -4.10 8.37
N ILE A 100 1.86 -3.90 7.05
CA ILE A 100 3.08 -3.97 6.26
C ILE A 100 3.32 -2.58 5.67
N LEU A 101 4.45 -1.99 6.05
CA LEU A 101 4.94 -0.71 5.59
C LEU A 101 5.88 -0.93 4.40
N PHE A 102 5.68 -0.17 3.32
CA PHE A 102 6.51 -0.22 2.14
C PHE A 102 7.18 1.12 1.85
N GLU A 103 8.49 1.07 1.64
CA GLU A 103 9.24 2.12 0.95
C GLU A 103 9.56 1.66 -0.47
N VAL A 104 9.31 2.50 -1.46
CA VAL A 104 9.50 2.18 -2.88
C VAL A 104 10.67 2.96 -3.43
N LYS A 105 11.56 2.26 -4.13
CA LYS A 105 12.70 2.85 -4.83
C LYS A 105 12.87 2.18 -6.18
N TYR A 106 12.98 2.95 -7.27
CA TYR A 106 13.23 2.35 -8.58
C TYR A 106 14.57 1.60 -8.61
N THR A 107 15.60 2.17 -7.99
CA THR A 107 16.89 1.52 -7.75
C THR A 107 17.16 1.48 -6.26
N TYR A 108 17.61 0.35 -5.74
CA TYR A 108 17.85 0.15 -4.32
C TYR A 108 18.75 1.22 -3.74
N THR A 109 18.26 1.83 -2.65
CA THR A 109 18.99 2.66 -1.70
C THR A 109 18.63 2.16 -0.31
N ASP A 110 19.55 2.26 0.64
CA ASP A 110 19.23 1.90 2.02
C ASP A 110 18.18 2.86 2.60
N THR A 111 17.06 2.31 3.06
CA THR A 111 15.92 3.03 3.65
C THR A 111 15.67 2.59 5.09
N LEU A 112 16.58 1.83 5.73
CA LEU A 112 16.36 1.25 7.05
C LEU A 112 15.96 2.31 8.09
N ALA A 113 16.73 3.39 8.21
CA ALA A 113 16.44 4.46 9.17
C ALA A 113 15.05 5.11 8.95
N GLN A 114 14.65 5.28 7.69
CA GLN A 114 13.34 5.82 7.32
C GLN A 114 12.22 4.86 7.69
N ARG A 115 12.37 3.56 7.39
CA ARG A 115 11.40 2.52 7.72
C ARG A 115 11.27 2.29 9.22
N GLU A 116 12.36 2.34 9.98
CA GLU A 116 12.36 2.26 11.44
C GLU A 116 11.61 3.45 12.06
N PHE A 117 11.80 4.65 11.52
CA PHE A 117 11.06 5.83 11.92
C PHE A 117 9.56 5.67 11.69
N TYR A 118 9.13 5.27 10.48
CA TYR A 118 7.71 5.03 10.18
C TYR A 118 7.12 3.87 10.97
N THR A 119 7.88 2.81 11.22
CA THR A 119 7.45 1.68 12.04
C THR A 119 7.16 2.11 13.47
N ARG A 120 8.03 2.94 14.07
CA ARG A 120 7.79 3.52 15.41
C ARG A 120 6.54 4.38 15.42
N LEU A 121 6.41 5.27 14.43
CA LEU A 121 5.24 6.13 14.29
C LEU A 121 3.92 5.34 14.19
N LEU A 122 3.88 4.28 13.38
CA LEU A 122 2.69 3.43 13.26
C LEU A 122 2.37 2.70 14.57
N LYS A 123 3.38 2.24 15.31
CA LYS A 123 3.18 1.63 16.63
C LYS A 123 2.59 2.61 17.64
N GLU A 124 3.05 3.86 17.65
CA GLU A 124 2.48 4.92 18.49
C GLU A 124 1.02 5.24 18.15
N LEU A 125 0.63 5.04 16.89
CA LEU A 125 -0.77 5.15 16.42
C LEU A 125 -1.61 3.89 16.69
N GLY A 126 -1.04 2.89 17.37
CA GLY A 126 -1.71 1.66 17.76
C GLY A 126 -1.78 0.60 16.67
N PHE A 127 -0.95 0.67 15.62
CA PHE A 127 -0.73 -0.45 14.72
C PHE A 127 0.23 -1.46 15.34
N GLY A 128 -0.03 -2.75 15.16
CA GLY A 128 0.80 -3.81 15.72
C GLY A 128 0.24 -5.20 15.45
N PRO A 129 1.05 -6.15 14.93
CA PRO A 129 2.46 -6.02 14.52
C PRO A 129 2.65 -5.14 13.26
N VAL A 130 3.84 -4.56 13.10
CA VAL A 130 4.23 -3.76 11.91
C VAL A 130 5.48 -4.37 11.31
N ILE A 131 5.39 -4.81 10.05
CA ILE A 131 6.50 -5.34 9.25
C ILE A 131 6.93 -4.25 8.26
N SER A 132 8.24 -4.05 8.11
CA SER A 132 8.81 -3.07 7.17
C SER A 132 9.41 -3.79 5.95
N CYS A 133 9.17 -3.28 4.74
CA CYS A 133 9.67 -3.85 3.49
C CYS A 133 10.11 -2.73 2.53
N THR A 134 11.18 -2.96 1.76
CA THR A 134 11.56 -2.07 0.65
C THR A 134 11.20 -2.75 -0.66
N ILE A 135 10.43 -2.09 -1.52
CA ILE A 135 10.11 -2.57 -2.87
C ILE A 135 11.05 -1.88 -3.86
N CYS A 136 11.75 -2.64 -4.70
CA CYS A 136 12.60 -2.05 -5.72
C CYS A 136 12.66 -2.83 -7.03
N HIS A 137 12.97 -2.13 -8.12
CA HIS A 137 13.12 -2.75 -9.43
C HIS A 137 14.58 -3.18 -9.66
N ASN A 138 15.50 -2.23 -9.53
CA ASN A 138 16.93 -2.46 -9.74
C ASN A 138 17.65 -2.66 -8.41
N LEU A 139 18.47 -3.71 -8.35
CA LEU A 139 19.38 -3.94 -7.22
C LEU A 139 20.72 -3.27 -7.49
N THR A 140 21.47 -2.98 -6.43
CA THR A 140 22.84 -2.46 -6.53
C THR A 140 23.82 -3.47 -5.92
N SER A 141 25.12 -3.17 -5.96
CA SER A 141 26.13 -3.94 -5.24
C SER A 141 25.98 -3.84 -3.72
N LEU A 142 25.29 -2.80 -3.23
CA LEU A 142 25.06 -2.53 -1.81
C LEU A 142 23.81 -3.22 -1.27
N THR A 143 22.97 -3.82 -2.12
CA THR A 143 21.76 -4.52 -1.66
C THR A 143 22.12 -5.75 -0.81
N PRO A 144 21.65 -5.85 0.44
CA PRO A 144 21.79 -7.05 1.28
C PRO A 144 21.17 -8.27 0.61
N ARG A 145 21.99 -9.24 0.22
CA ARG A 145 21.55 -10.37 -0.63
C ARG A 145 20.65 -11.36 0.08
N ASP A 146 20.87 -11.53 1.37
CA ASP A 146 20.11 -12.38 2.29
C ASP A 146 18.69 -11.84 2.58
N LYS A 147 18.41 -10.59 2.23
CA LYS A 147 17.11 -9.94 2.44
C LYS A 147 16.26 -9.86 1.19
N ILE A 148 16.78 -10.27 0.03
CA ILE A 148 16.05 -10.18 -1.23
C ILE A 148 14.99 -11.28 -1.28
N ILE A 149 13.77 -10.88 -1.57
CA ILE A 149 12.64 -11.78 -1.82
C ILE A 149 12.01 -11.45 -3.18
N HIS A 150 11.25 -12.41 -3.70
CA HIS A 150 10.58 -12.27 -5.01
C HIS A 150 9.07 -12.43 -4.94
N ASN A 151 8.54 -12.93 -3.83
CA ASN A 151 7.11 -13.15 -3.65
C ASN A 151 6.58 -12.39 -2.43
N PHE A 152 5.33 -11.92 -2.54
CA PHE A 152 4.65 -11.21 -1.45
C PHE A 152 4.58 -12.03 -0.14
N HIS A 153 4.40 -13.34 -0.23
CA HIS A 153 4.29 -14.22 0.94
C HIS A 153 5.61 -14.44 1.69
N GLU A 154 6.74 -14.03 1.11
CA GLU A 154 8.07 -14.11 1.74
C GLU A 154 8.41 -12.82 2.52
N ILE A 155 7.49 -11.86 2.59
CA ILE A 155 7.72 -10.61 3.31
C ILE A 155 7.90 -10.90 4.80
N GLU A 156 9.10 -10.57 5.28
CA GLU A 156 9.48 -10.53 6.68
C GLU A 156 10.02 -9.15 7.01
N GLN A 157 10.37 -8.96 8.29
CA GLN A 157 10.94 -7.71 8.76
C GLN A 157 12.22 -7.36 7.98
N ASP A 158 12.19 -6.17 7.41
CA ASP A 158 13.26 -5.54 6.65
C ASP A 158 13.59 -6.19 5.30
N SER A 159 12.74 -7.10 4.79
CA SER A 159 12.89 -7.69 3.46
C SER A 159 12.96 -6.63 2.35
N ILE A 160 13.61 -7.02 1.26
CA ILE A 160 13.76 -6.25 0.02
C ILE A 160 13.06 -7.01 -1.08
N TRP A 161 11.84 -6.61 -1.41
CA TRP A 161 11.08 -7.23 -2.47
C TRP A 161 11.50 -6.68 -3.83
N GLN A 162 12.17 -7.51 -4.63
CA GLN A 162 12.48 -7.16 -6.00
C GLN A 162 11.26 -7.43 -6.89
N LEU A 163 10.58 -6.36 -7.31
CA LEU A 163 9.35 -6.43 -8.10
C LEU A 163 9.59 -5.92 -9.52
N ARG A 164 9.36 -6.78 -10.52
CA ARG A 164 9.60 -6.49 -11.94
C ARG A 164 8.29 -6.43 -12.72
N ILE A 165 7.68 -5.25 -12.77
CA ILE A 165 6.35 -4.96 -13.34
C ILE A 165 6.35 -3.74 -14.27
#